data_AF-A0A9X4SJ65-F1
#
_entry.id   AF-A0A9X4SJ65-F1
#
_cell.length_a   1.000
_cell.length_b   1.000
_cell.length_c   1.000
_cell.angle_alpha   90.00
_cell.angle_beta   90.00
_cell.angle_gamma   90.00
#
_symmetry.space_group_name_H-M   'P 1'
#
loop_
_entity.id
_entity.type
_entity.pdbx_description
1 polymer ?
#
loop_
_entity_poly.entity_id
_entity_poly.type
_entity_poly.pdbx_seq_one_letter_code
_entity_poly.pdbx_strand_id
1 'polypeptide(L)'
;MSKKLGLFQHFEADKFLKDKTLLALAVEPFVNDDKIQIGYKVTVVVYDDSTDYGNSDVTNAGDSYKVKIQNMQMNQFELPVMVKLVKPTGTVYGDYREKLSLSAENIIALEK
;
A
#
# COMPACT_ATOMS: atom_id res chain seq x y z
N MET A 1 -33.90 4.72 -9.75
CA MET A 1 -32.61 5.28 -9.29
C MET A 1 -31.77 4.18 -8.68
N SER A 2 -30.53 4.03 -9.13
CA SER A 2 -29.59 3.06 -8.57
C SER A 2 -29.14 3.51 -7.18
N LYS A 3 -29.06 2.57 -6.23
CA LYS A 3 -28.69 2.83 -4.82
C LYS A 3 -27.34 2.22 -4.52
N LYS A 4 -26.58 2.82 -3.61
CA LYS A 4 -25.29 2.30 -3.11
C LYS A 4 -24.22 2.05 -4.19
N LEU A 5 -24.18 2.87 -5.25
CA LEU A 5 -23.21 2.74 -6.34
C LEU A 5 -21.74 2.75 -5.88
N GLY A 6 -21.43 3.40 -4.75
CA GLY A 6 -20.09 3.38 -4.15
C GLY A 6 -19.59 1.99 -3.76
N LEU A 7 -20.48 1.01 -3.51
CA LEU A 7 -20.08 -0.39 -3.23
C LEU A 7 -19.49 -1.11 -4.45
N PHE A 8 -19.71 -0.56 -5.64
CA PHE A 8 -19.21 -1.12 -6.90
C PHE A 8 -17.97 -0.37 -7.41
N GLN A 9 -17.58 0.73 -6.73
CA GLN A 9 -16.32 1.42 -7.00
C GLN A 9 -15.20 0.70 -6.26
N HIS A 10 -14.11 0.40 -6.95
CA HIS A 10 -12.91 -0.18 -6.39
C HIS A 10 -11.71 0.69 -6.74
N PHE A 11 -10.73 0.76 -5.85
CA PHE A 11 -9.48 1.44 -6.11
C PHE A 11 -8.54 0.51 -6.86
N GLU A 12 -8.04 0.97 -8.01
CA GLU A 12 -7.09 0.21 -8.84
C GLU A 12 -5.68 0.36 -8.26
N ALA A 13 -5.35 -0.41 -7.22
CA ALA A 13 -4.08 -0.32 -6.52
C ALA A 13 -2.87 -0.63 -7.40
N ASP A 14 -2.97 -1.65 -8.28
CA ASP A 14 -1.90 -1.95 -9.25
C ASP A 14 -1.60 -0.76 -10.16
N LYS A 15 -2.65 -0.09 -10.68
CA LYS A 15 -2.50 1.08 -11.54
C LYS A 15 -1.90 2.26 -10.80
N PHE A 16 -2.34 2.49 -9.56
CA PHE A 16 -1.82 3.56 -8.71
C PHE A 16 -0.32 3.39 -8.40
N LEU A 17 0.12 2.15 -8.14
CA LEU A 17 1.48 1.85 -7.70
C LEU A 17 2.45 1.57 -8.85
N LYS A 18 1.96 1.35 -10.07
CA LYS A 18 2.75 0.88 -11.22
C LYS A 18 4.00 1.73 -11.48
N ASP A 19 3.85 3.05 -11.46
CA ASP A 19 4.91 4.01 -11.80
C ASP A 19 5.48 4.68 -10.54
N LYS A 20 5.36 3.99 -9.38
CA LYS A 20 5.92 4.42 -8.09
C LYS A 20 7.02 3.49 -7.61
N THR A 21 8.04 4.07 -7.01
CA THR A 21 9.06 3.33 -6.27
C THR A 21 8.71 3.40 -4.78
N LEU A 22 8.57 2.24 -4.13
CA LEU A 22 8.26 2.15 -2.70
C LEU A 22 9.50 1.77 -1.91
N LEU A 23 9.74 2.47 -0.80
CA LEU A 23 10.79 2.19 0.17
C LEU A 23 10.15 1.69 1.47
N ALA A 24 10.41 0.45 1.85
CA ALA A 24 10.01 -0.06 3.16
C ALA A 24 10.93 0.49 4.25
N LEU A 25 10.34 1.00 5.33
CA LEU A 25 11.06 1.63 6.45
C LEU A 25 10.84 0.93 7.80
N ALA A 26 9.70 0.27 7.99
CA ALA A 26 9.38 -0.41 9.24
C ALA A 26 8.47 -1.61 9.00
N VAL A 27 8.62 -2.64 9.84
CA VAL A 27 7.75 -3.82 9.89
C VAL A 27 7.27 -4.00 11.31
N GLU A 28 5.95 -4.06 11.50
CA GLU A 28 5.29 -4.26 12.79
C GLU A 28 4.39 -5.50 12.72
N PRO A 29 4.19 -6.26 13.82
CA PRO A 29 3.20 -7.33 13.86
C PRO A 29 1.78 -6.80 13.56
N PHE A 30 1.06 -7.46 12.67
CA PHE A 30 -0.37 -7.21 12.50
C PHE A 30 -1.14 -8.14 13.42
N VAL A 31 -1.74 -7.60 14.48
CA VAL A 31 -2.58 -8.37 15.41
C VAL A 31 -4.06 -8.16 15.16
N ASN A 32 -4.87 -9.18 15.44
CA ASN A 32 -6.33 -9.07 15.52
C ASN A 32 -6.78 -8.49 16.87
N ASP A 33 -8.10 -8.40 17.08
CA ASP A 33 -8.69 -7.86 18.32
C ASP A 33 -8.32 -8.68 19.57
N ASP A 34 -8.08 -9.98 19.40
CA ASP A 34 -7.60 -10.90 20.46
C ASP A 34 -6.08 -10.82 20.70
N LYS A 35 -5.39 -9.86 20.08
CA LYS A 35 -3.92 -9.67 20.13
C LYS A 35 -3.11 -10.83 19.56
N ILE A 36 -3.73 -11.69 18.75
CA ILE A 36 -3.05 -12.76 18.03
C ILE A 36 -2.48 -12.18 16.75
N GLN A 37 -1.19 -12.44 16.49
CA GLN A 37 -0.57 -12.02 15.24
C GLN A 37 -1.17 -12.80 14.06
N ILE A 38 -1.70 -12.06 13.08
CA ILE A 38 -2.32 -12.55 11.85
C ILE A 38 -1.52 -12.14 10.60
N GLY A 39 -0.35 -11.52 10.79
CA GLY A 39 0.55 -11.12 9.71
C GLY A 39 1.44 -9.95 10.09
N TYR A 40 1.68 -9.05 9.14
CA TYR A 40 2.59 -7.91 9.26
C TYR A 40 1.97 -6.62 8.72
N LYS A 41 2.34 -5.49 9.32
CA LYS A 41 2.13 -4.14 8.80
C LYS A 41 3.47 -3.59 8.37
N VAL A 42 3.63 -3.34 7.08
CA VAL A 42 4.84 -2.73 6.53
C VAL A 42 4.57 -1.25 6.28
N THR A 43 5.38 -0.38 6.88
CA THR A 43 5.36 1.05 6.56
C THR A 43 6.23 1.26 5.34
N VAL A 44 5.62 1.74 4.26
CA VAL A 44 6.29 2.11 3.02
C VAL A 44 6.15 3.61 2.78
N VAL A 45 7.16 4.20 2.18
CA VAL A 45 7.14 5.56 1.65
C VAL A 45 7.23 5.51 0.14
N VAL A 46 6.49 6.36 -0.55
CA VAL A 46 6.68 6.60 -1.98
C VAL A 46 7.99 7.36 -2.14
N TYR A 47 9.04 6.65 -2.52
CA TYR A 47 10.37 7.24 -2.72
C TYR A 47 10.42 8.10 -3.98
N ASP A 48 9.80 7.60 -5.05
CA ASP A 48 9.63 8.29 -6.33
C ASP A 48 8.23 8.03 -6.89
N ASP A 49 7.64 9.03 -7.52
CA ASP A 49 6.35 8.93 -8.20
C ASP A 49 6.46 9.55 -9.60
N SER A 50 6.56 8.68 -10.60
CA SER A 50 6.64 9.04 -12.01
C SER A 50 5.27 8.97 -12.71
N THR A 51 4.16 8.95 -11.95
CA THR A 51 2.81 8.86 -12.50
C THR A 51 2.40 10.17 -13.19
N ASP A 52 1.89 10.08 -14.43
CA ASP A 52 1.29 11.23 -15.11
C ASP A 52 -0.15 11.44 -14.64
N TYR A 53 -0.36 12.46 -13.79
CA TYR A 53 -1.68 12.89 -13.34
C TYR A 53 -2.34 13.92 -14.26
N GLY A 54 -1.72 14.26 -15.40
CA GLY A 54 -2.14 15.35 -16.29
C GLY A 54 -1.80 16.75 -15.78
N ASN A 55 -1.12 16.85 -14.63
CA ASN A 55 -0.60 18.08 -14.06
C ASN A 55 0.80 17.83 -13.50
N SER A 56 1.79 18.63 -13.92
CA SER A 56 3.20 18.47 -13.56
C SER A 56 3.49 18.66 -12.08
N ASP A 57 2.59 19.33 -11.34
CA ASP A 57 2.82 19.72 -9.95
C ASP A 57 2.27 18.70 -8.95
N VAL A 58 1.64 17.62 -9.43
CA VAL A 58 1.04 16.59 -8.59
C VAL A 58 1.98 15.40 -8.47
N THR A 59 2.33 15.04 -7.24
CA THR A 59 3.12 13.86 -6.91
C THR A 59 2.70 13.32 -5.55
N ASN A 60 2.77 12.00 -5.37
CA ASN A 60 2.64 11.37 -4.05
C ASN A 60 4.00 11.03 -3.43
N ALA A 61 5.12 11.50 -4.01
CA ALA A 61 6.44 11.28 -3.42
C ALA A 61 6.52 11.87 -2.01
N GLY A 62 7.04 11.09 -1.06
CA GLY A 62 7.06 11.42 0.36
C GLY A 62 5.84 10.92 1.16
N ASP A 63 4.74 10.53 0.50
CA ASP A 63 3.60 9.92 1.18
C ASP A 63 3.98 8.58 1.81
N SER A 64 3.43 8.32 2.99
CA SER A 64 3.62 7.07 3.70
C SER A 64 2.32 6.29 3.81
N TYR A 65 2.41 4.97 3.63
CA TYR A 65 1.29 4.06 3.75
C TYR A 65 1.66 2.87 4.64
N LYS A 66 0.68 2.41 5.44
CA LYS A 66 0.78 1.14 6.15
C LYS A 66 0.13 0.05 5.30
N VAL A 67 0.94 -0.85 4.76
CA VAL A 67 0.49 -2.00 3.97
C VAL A 67 0.25 -3.19 4.88
N LYS A 68 -0.96 -3.73 4.89
CA LYS A 68 -1.33 -4.93 5.65
C LYS A 68 -1.03 -6.18 4.82
N ILE A 69 -0.23 -7.08 5.38
CA ILE A 69 0.06 -8.40 4.82
C ILE A 69 -0.53 -9.43 5.78
N GLN A 70 -1.66 -10.05 5.44
CA GLN A 70 -2.29 -11.11 6.25
C GLN A 70 -1.70 -12.48 5.93
N ASN A 71 -0.38 -12.57 5.98
CA ASN A 71 0.38 -13.78 5.72
C ASN A 71 1.56 -13.84 6.70
N MET A 72 1.61 -14.89 7.52
CA MET A 72 2.69 -15.11 8.49
C MET A 72 4.02 -15.51 7.83
N GLN A 73 4.00 -15.89 6.54
CA GLN A 73 5.17 -16.27 5.76
C GLN A 73 5.59 -15.13 4.80
N MET A 74 5.50 -13.88 5.26
CA MET A 74 6.02 -12.74 4.49
C MET A 74 7.52 -12.91 4.26
N ASN A 75 7.98 -12.55 3.06
CA ASN A 75 9.41 -12.53 2.76
C ASN A 75 10.15 -11.66 3.78
N GLN A 76 11.29 -12.15 4.26
CA GLN A 76 12.15 -11.40 5.17
C GLN A 76 13.12 -10.55 4.34
N PHE A 77 13.36 -9.32 4.78
CA PHE A 77 14.30 -8.39 4.16
C PHE A 77 14.82 -7.41 5.21
N GLU A 78 16.03 -6.90 4.99
CA GLU A 78 16.63 -5.89 5.84
C GLU A 78 16.11 -4.50 5.45
N LEU A 79 15.84 -3.66 6.44
CA LEU A 79 15.35 -2.30 6.24
C LEU A 79 16.51 -1.28 6.34
N PRO A 80 16.47 -0.17 5.57
CA PRO A 80 15.46 0.16 4.56
C PRO A 80 15.74 -0.53 3.22
N VAL A 81 14.68 -0.89 2.48
CA VAL A 81 14.82 -1.56 1.17
C VAL A 81 13.71 -1.18 0.20
N MET A 82 14.05 -1.11 -1.09
CA MET A 82 13.05 -0.90 -2.15
C MET A 82 12.20 -2.15 -2.30
N VAL A 83 10.90 -1.98 -2.47
CA VAL A 83 9.94 -3.08 -2.42
C VAL A 83 8.88 -2.98 -3.51
N LYS A 84 8.31 -4.14 -3.85
CA LYS A 84 7.10 -4.25 -4.66
C LYS A 84 6.05 -5.05 -3.92
N LEU A 85 4.79 -4.58 -3.98
CA LEU A 85 3.64 -5.28 -3.42
C LEU A 85 3.14 -6.35 -4.40
N VAL A 86 2.78 -7.53 -3.87
CA VAL A 86 2.21 -8.63 -4.66
C VAL A 86 0.69 -8.60 -4.55
N LYS A 87 0.01 -8.38 -5.68
CA LYS A 87 -1.45 -8.22 -5.79
C LYS A 87 -2.00 -7.23 -4.76
N PRO A 88 -1.57 -5.95 -4.83
CA PRO A 88 -2.05 -4.93 -3.93
C PRO A 88 -3.55 -4.70 -4.10
N THR A 89 -4.21 -4.40 -3.00
CA THR A 89 -5.60 -3.92 -2.94
C THR A 89 -5.64 -2.65 -2.10
N GLY A 90 -6.61 -1.80 -2.37
CA GLY A 90 -6.76 -0.55 -1.64
C GLY A 90 -8.21 -0.17 -1.41
N THR A 91 -8.44 0.52 -0.30
CA THR A 91 -9.71 1.18 -0.01
C THR A 91 -9.44 2.64 0.25
N VAL A 92 -10.05 3.50 -0.57
CA VAL A 92 -10.04 4.95 -0.37
C VAL A 92 -11.11 5.32 0.64
N TYR A 93 -10.76 6.15 1.61
CA TYR A 93 -11.64 6.62 2.68
C TYR A 93 -11.26 8.05 3.09
N GLY A 94 -11.95 8.58 4.09
CA GLY A 94 -11.86 9.99 4.47
C GLY A 94 -12.95 10.81 3.78
N ASP A 95 -13.31 11.93 4.40
CA ASP A 95 -14.42 12.78 3.93
C ASP A 95 -14.10 13.41 2.55
N TYR A 96 -12.81 13.56 2.24
CA TYR A 96 -12.31 14.10 0.98
C TYR A 96 -11.64 13.04 0.09
N ARG A 97 -11.78 11.74 0.42
CA ARG A 97 -11.14 10.62 -0.29
C ARG A 97 -9.62 10.71 -0.36
N GLU A 98 -9.02 11.28 0.68
CA GLU A 98 -7.60 11.58 0.78
C GLU A 98 -6.80 10.49 1.51
N LYS A 99 -7.48 9.50 2.10
CA LYS A 99 -6.82 8.43 2.86
C LYS A 99 -6.92 7.10 2.11
N LEU A 100 -5.84 6.33 2.15
CA LEU A 100 -5.74 5.03 1.49
C LEU A 100 -5.30 3.96 2.47
N SER A 101 -6.09 2.89 2.60
CA SER A 101 -5.67 1.66 3.28
C SER A 101 -5.19 0.68 2.23
N LEU A 102 -3.91 0.28 2.28
CA LEU A 102 -3.34 -0.73 1.38
C LEU A 102 -3.23 -2.10 2.06
N SER A 103 -3.48 -3.14 1.29
CA SER A 103 -3.19 -4.54 1.66
C SER A 103 -2.54 -5.26 0.48
N ALA A 104 -1.78 -6.31 0.72
CA ALA A 104 -1.17 -7.13 -0.33
C ALA A 104 -1.01 -8.58 0.15
N GLU A 105 -0.87 -9.53 -0.79
CA GLU A 105 -0.65 -10.94 -0.46
C GLU A 105 0.77 -11.18 0.09
N ASN A 106 1.75 -10.44 -0.44
CA ASN A 106 3.14 -10.48 -0.02
C ASN A 106 3.86 -9.19 -0.43
N ILE A 107 5.10 -9.05 -0.03
CA ILE A 107 6.00 -7.97 -0.40
C ILE A 107 7.36 -8.57 -0.79
N ILE A 108 7.98 -8.01 -1.82
CA ILE A 108 9.25 -8.52 -2.36
C ILE A 108 10.26 -7.37 -2.34
N ALA A 109 11.43 -7.63 -1.78
CA ALA A 109 12.56 -6.72 -1.88
C ALA A 109 13.08 -6.69 -3.32
N LEU A 110 13.30 -5.49 -3.84
CA LEU A 110 13.96 -5.29 -5.12
C LEU A 110 15.47 -5.31 -4.83
N GLU A 111 16.13 -6.41 -5.18
CA GLU A 111 17.59 -6.47 -5.16
C GLU A 111 18.15 -5.44 -6.15
N LYS A 112 19.30 -4.83 -5.80
CA LYS A 112 19.99 -3.87 -6.66
C LYS A 112 20.65 -4.55 -7.86
#